data_AF-A0A2P8FGT3-F1
#
_entry.id   AF-A0A2P8FGT3-F1
#
_cell.length_a   1.000
_cell.length_b   1.000
_cell.length_c   1.000
_cell.angle_alpha   90.00
_cell.angle_beta   90.00
_cell.angle_gamma   90.00
#
_symmetry.space_group_name_H-M   'P 1'
#
loop_
_entity.id
_entity.type
_entity.pdbx_description
1 polymer ?
#
loop_
_entity_poly.entity_id
_entity_poly.type
_entity_poly.pdbx_seq_one_letter_code
_entity_poly.pdbx_strand_id
1 'polypeptide(L)'
;MKINLISFFSYLLVQTAFAVLLFFWMVDHRPSNIIDQFWGHFSMGGGLVIVGGLAILSAGHIGFYNRCEAWGMIIFATIYILADTFIMHPPFGVFDGAGHAEQEHVSLMGTFLVIGISGLVMMHKFGEDTSLAINVIVAFAVLAMVFLNHHQHTVTGTAAHNATILFLSVAAVLRLFKRQTEFGIAMVVSGWIFFSSQMGFAHFVDMSGNSPGAWIALFSIFGFVSAMGFVLMSPGAGQVEKAVEAA
;
A
#
# COMPACT_ATOMS: atom_id res chain seq x y z
N MET A 1 6.99 -14.76 -19.82
CA MET A 1 5.62 -14.24 -20.07
C MET A 1 5.68 -12.72 -20.21
N LYS A 2 5.08 -12.12 -21.26
CA LYS A 2 5.01 -10.66 -21.39
C LYS A 2 3.77 -10.15 -20.68
N ILE A 3 3.92 -9.62 -19.46
CA ILE A 3 2.87 -8.78 -18.87
C ILE A 3 2.59 -7.66 -19.88
N ASN A 4 1.33 -7.42 -20.23
CA ASN A 4 0.98 -6.25 -21.03
C ASN A 4 1.15 -5.01 -20.14
N LEU A 5 2.40 -4.56 -20.03
CA LEU A 5 2.80 -3.45 -19.18
C LEU A 5 1.99 -2.19 -19.51
N ILE A 6 1.61 -2.00 -20.78
CA ILE A 6 0.78 -0.87 -21.20
C ILE A 6 -0.61 -0.95 -20.57
N SER A 7 -1.27 -2.11 -20.62
CA SER A 7 -2.58 -2.29 -19.96
C SER A 7 -2.47 -2.17 -18.44
N PHE A 8 -1.42 -2.72 -17.84
CA PHE A 8 -1.16 -2.59 -16.40
C PHE A 8 -0.97 -1.14 -15.97
N PHE A 9 -0.05 -0.42 -16.61
CA PHE A 9 0.22 0.98 -16.28
C PHE A 9 -0.96 1.87 -16.62
N SER A 10 -1.70 1.60 -17.71
CA SER A 10 -2.94 2.34 -18.02
C SER A 10 -4.00 2.13 -16.94
N TYR A 11 -4.20 0.90 -16.48
CA TYR A 11 -5.20 0.61 -15.44
C TYR A 11 -4.79 1.17 -14.07
N LEU A 12 -3.52 1.04 -13.72
CA LEU A 12 -2.96 1.66 -12.53
C LEU A 12 -3.08 3.19 -12.58
N LEU A 13 -2.75 3.80 -13.71
CA LEU A 13 -2.86 5.24 -13.93
C LEU A 13 -4.32 5.71 -13.79
N VAL A 14 -5.28 4.97 -14.35
CA VAL A 14 -6.70 5.30 -14.21
C VAL A 14 -7.13 5.21 -12.73
N GLN A 15 -6.68 4.20 -12.00
CA GLN A 15 -6.99 4.07 -10.57
C GLN A 15 -6.36 5.19 -9.72
N THR A 16 -5.09 5.49 -9.92
CA THR A 16 -4.41 6.56 -9.16
C THR A 16 -4.93 7.94 -9.56
N ALA A 17 -5.26 8.16 -10.84
CA ALA A 17 -5.91 9.38 -11.31
C ALA A 17 -7.31 9.54 -10.68
N PHE A 18 -8.08 8.47 -10.53
CA PHE A 18 -9.38 8.53 -9.86
C PHE A 18 -9.25 8.97 -8.39
N ALA A 19 -8.25 8.46 -7.66
CA ALA A 19 -7.97 8.90 -6.29
C ALA A 19 -7.61 10.40 -6.22
N VAL A 20 -6.77 10.87 -7.15
CA VAL A 20 -6.38 12.29 -7.26
C VAL A 20 -7.58 13.17 -7.62
N LEU A 21 -8.46 12.72 -8.53
CA LEU A 21 -9.68 13.47 -8.89
C LEU A 21 -10.68 13.55 -7.73
N LEU A 22 -10.85 12.46 -6.98
CA LEU A 22 -11.64 12.45 -5.74
C LEU A 22 -11.10 13.43 -4.71
N PHE A 23 -9.77 13.53 -4.59
CA PHE A 23 -9.11 14.50 -3.72
C PHE A 23 -9.43 15.93 -4.16
N PHE A 24 -9.25 16.24 -5.44
CA PHE A 24 -9.55 17.58 -5.95
C PHE A 24 -11.00 17.98 -5.72
N TRP A 25 -11.92 17.03 -5.87
CA TRP A 25 -13.34 17.25 -5.65
C TRP A 25 -13.71 17.50 -4.19
N MET A 26 -13.11 16.75 -3.23
CA MET A 26 -13.54 16.79 -1.82
C MET A 26 -12.68 17.70 -0.92
N VAL A 27 -11.42 17.95 -1.29
CA VAL A 27 -10.40 18.47 -0.36
C VAL A 27 -9.64 19.69 -0.86
N ASP A 28 -9.53 19.97 -2.16
CA ASP A 28 -8.65 21.05 -2.69
C ASP A 28 -9.01 22.47 -2.21
N HIS A 29 -10.24 22.67 -1.75
CA HIS A 29 -10.71 23.95 -1.21
C HIS A 29 -10.58 24.05 0.33
N ARG A 30 -9.79 23.16 0.95
CA ARG A 30 -9.61 23.07 2.41
C ARG A 30 -8.29 23.72 2.85
N PRO A 31 -8.11 23.97 4.16
CA PRO A 31 -6.86 24.51 4.70
C PRO A 31 -5.61 23.72 4.25
N SER A 32 -4.49 24.42 4.07
CA SER A 32 -3.24 23.87 3.50
C SER A 32 -2.72 22.65 4.26
N ASN A 33 -2.83 22.63 5.59
CA ASN A 33 -2.43 21.49 6.42
C ASN A 33 -3.22 20.20 6.08
N ILE A 34 -4.46 20.32 5.61
CA ILE A 34 -5.27 19.17 5.19
C ILE A 34 -4.81 18.65 3.82
N ILE A 35 -4.39 19.56 2.94
CA ILE A 35 -3.84 19.24 1.62
C ILE A 35 -2.47 18.55 1.77
N ASP A 36 -1.61 19.07 2.64
CA ASP A 36 -0.26 18.53 2.87
C ASP A 36 -0.32 17.11 3.45
N GLN A 37 -1.22 16.85 4.40
CA GLN A 37 -1.42 15.53 4.99
C GLN A 37 -1.90 14.46 4.00
N PHE A 38 -2.66 14.86 2.96
CA PHE A 38 -3.06 13.93 1.89
C PHE A 38 -1.85 13.46 1.09
N TRP A 39 -0.97 14.36 0.69
CA TRP A 39 0.20 13.99 -0.11
C TRP A 39 1.16 13.08 0.66
N GLY A 40 1.28 13.26 1.98
CA GLY A 40 2.05 12.38 2.84
C GLY A 40 1.57 10.93 2.83
N HIS A 41 0.26 10.71 2.96
CA HIS A 41 -0.30 9.36 3.07
C HIS A 41 -0.69 8.76 1.70
N PHE A 42 -0.74 9.55 0.63
CA PHE A 42 -1.06 9.09 -0.73
C PHE A 42 -0.08 8.03 -1.24
N SER A 43 1.21 8.23 -0.96
CA SER A 43 2.29 7.35 -1.41
C SER A 43 2.16 5.91 -0.90
N MET A 44 1.71 5.75 0.35
CA MET A 44 1.54 4.44 0.99
C MET A 44 0.33 3.68 0.43
N GLY A 45 -0.82 4.36 0.27
CA GLY A 45 -2.00 3.76 -0.36
C GLY A 45 -1.70 3.31 -1.79
N GLY A 46 -1.02 4.16 -2.57
CA GLY A 46 -0.60 3.85 -3.93
C GLY A 46 0.39 2.69 -3.98
N GLY A 47 1.36 2.66 -3.06
CA GLY A 47 2.33 1.57 -2.93
C GLY A 47 1.67 0.21 -2.68
N LEU A 48 0.68 0.15 -1.78
CA LEU A 48 -0.08 -1.07 -1.50
C LEU A 48 -0.86 -1.57 -2.73
N VAL A 49 -1.50 -0.67 -3.48
CA VAL A 49 -2.20 -1.02 -4.73
C VAL A 49 -1.22 -1.53 -5.80
N ILE A 50 -0.06 -0.88 -5.95
CA ILE A 50 0.97 -1.29 -6.91
C ILE A 50 1.51 -2.69 -6.58
N VAL A 51 1.90 -2.91 -5.33
CA VAL A 51 2.42 -4.20 -4.86
C VAL A 51 1.37 -5.29 -5.03
N GLY A 52 0.11 -5.02 -4.66
CA GLY A 52 -0.99 -5.96 -4.82
C GLY A 52 -1.32 -6.28 -6.28
N GLY A 53 -1.34 -5.27 -7.16
CA GLY A 53 -1.53 -5.47 -8.60
C GLY A 53 -0.42 -6.29 -9.24
N LEU A 54 0.85 -6.02 -8.87
CA LEU A 54 1.99 -6.82 -9.31
C LEU A 54 1.90 -8.26 -8.80
N ALA A 55 1.43 -8.48 -7.57
CA ALA A 55 1.23 -9.82 -7.04
C ALA A 55 0.20 -10.62 -7.83
N ILE A 56 -0.95 -10.00 -8.19
CA ILE A 56 -1.99 -10.64 -8.99
C ILE A 56 -1.45 -11.01 -10.39
N LEU A 57 -0.73 -10.10 -11.04
CA LEU A 57 -0.26 -10.29 -12.41
C LEU A 57 0.96 -11.19 -12.54
N SER A 58 1.71 -11.38 -11.46
CA SER A 58 2.90 -12.25 -11.42
C SER A 58 2.59 -13.68 -11.02
N ALA A 59 1.32 -14.08 -10.88
CA ALA A 59 0.91 -15.42 -10.46
C ALA A 59 1.72 -16.51 -11.21
N GLY A 60 2.60 -17.21 -10.47
CA GLY A 60 3.51 -18.24 -10.98
C GLY A 60 5.01 -17.85 -11.07
N HIS A 61 5.37 -16.57 -10.95
CA HIS A 61 6.75 -16.07 -11.04
C HIS A 61 7.22 -15.44 -9.72
N ILE A 62 7.40 -16.29 -8.70
CA ILE A 62 7.69 -15.88 -7.32
C ILE A 62 8.98 -15.04 -7.22
N GLY A 63 10.04 -15.40 -7.95
CA GLY A 63 11.33 -14.69 -7.87
C GLY A 63 11.30 -13.24 -8.38
N PHE A 64 10.69 -13.01 -9.53
CA PHE A 64 10.49 -11.65 -10.05
C PHE A 64 9.65 -10.81 -9.09
N TYR A 65 8.57 -11.39 -8.56
CA TYR A 65 7.71 -10.71 -7.61
C TYR A 65 8.45 -10.34 -6.32
N ASN A 66 9.21 -11.26 -5.72
CA ASN A 66 9.99 -11.01 -4.51
C ASN A 66 10.95 -9.82 -4.69
N ARG A 67 11.57 -9.72 -5.88
CA ARG A 67 12.44 -8.60 -6.23
C ARG A 67 11.66 -7.29 -6.35
N CYS A 68 10.52 -7.29 -7.03
CA CYS A 68 9.66 -6.12 -7.13
C CYS A 68 9.13 -5.66 -5.77
N GLU A 69 8.76 -6.60 -4.89
CA GLU A 69 8.29 -6.34 -3.53
C GLU A 69 9.40 -5.69 -2.69
N ALA A 70 10.61 -6.25 -2.68
CA ALA A 70 11.74 -5.69 -1.95
C ALA A 70 12.15 -4.29 -2.45
N TRP A 71 12.21 -4.08 -3.76
CA TRP A 71 12.48 -2.76 -4.33
C TRP A 71 11.34 -1.77 -4.11
N GLY A 72 10.09 -2.23 -4.18
CA GLY A 72 8.92 -1.43 -3.86
C GLY A 72 9.00 -0.90 -2.44
N MET A 73 9.27 -1.77 -1.45
CA MET A 73 9.45 -1.36 -0.05
C MET A 73 10.55 -0.30 0.09
N ILE A 74 11.71 -0.50 -0.57
CA ILE A 74 12.82 0.47 -0.53
C ILE A 74 12.42 1.81 -1.13
N ILE A 75 11.84 1.80 -2.33
CA ILE A 75 11.49 3.01 -3.08
C ILE A 75 10.41 3.81 -2.35
N PHE A 76 9.30 3.16 -1.96
CA PHE A 76 8.20 3.86 -1.29
C PHE A 76 8.61 4.38 0.09
N ALA A 77 9.35 3.59 0.87
CA ALA A 77 9.87 4.06 2.16
C ALA A 77 10.82 5.26 1.98
N THR A 78 11.73 5.21 1.00
CA THR A 78 12.67 6.31 0.73
C THR A 78 11.93 7.58 0.29
N ILE A 79 10.98 7.46 -0.65
CA ILE A 79 10.17 8.59 -1.12
C ILE A 79 9.40 9.20 0.05
N TYR A 80 8.77 8.37 0.90
CA TYR A 80 8.05 8.86 2.07
C TYR A 80 8.98 9.63 3.01
N ILE A 81 10.12 9.04 3.41
CA ILE A 81 11.07 9.69 4.32
C ILE A 81 11.53 11.04 3.74
N LEU A 82 11.83 11.10 2.45
CA LEU A 82 12.28 12.33 1.80
C LEU A 82 11.16 13.38 1.74
N ALA A 83 9.94 12.99 1.37
CA ALA A 83 8.81 13.89 1.30
C ALA A 83 8.43 14.42 2.68
N ASP A 84 8.36 13.55 3.68
CA ASP A 84 8.02 13.89 5.05
C ASP A 84 9.07 14.82 5.68
N THR A 85 10.35 14.44 5.59
CA THR A 85 11.44 15.17 6.25
C THR A 85 11.77 16.50 5.58
N PHE A 86 11.64 16.61 4.25
CA PHE A 86 12.16 17.77 3.51
C PHE A 86 11.10 18.60 2.78
N ILE A 87 9.91 18.06 2.53
CA ILE A 87 8.83 18.78 1.83
C ILE A 87 7.75 19.20 2.80
N MET A 88 7.24 18.24 3.60
CA MET A 88 6.14 18.49 4.53
C MET A 88 6.62 19.18 5.81
N HIS A 89 7.82 18.85 6.29
CA HIS A 89 8.39 19.40 7.52
C HIS A 89 9.85 19.90 7.36
N PRO A 90 10.13 20.93 6.55
CA PRO A 90 11.50 21.42 6.34
C PRO A 90 12.09 22.20 7.54
N PRO A 91 13.42 22.23 7.76
CA PRO A 91 14.47 21.57 6.98
C PRO A 91 14.81 20.15 7.44
N PHE A 92 14.22 19.71 8.56
CA PHE A 92 14.49 18.43 9.22
C PHE A 92 13.31 18.05 10.14
N GLY A 93 12.17 17.65 9.58
CA GLY A 93 10.93 17.40 10.33
C GLY A 93 11.02 16.36 11.44
N VAL A 94 12.01 15.46 11.34
CA VAL A 94 12.32 14.48 12.40
C VAL A 94 12.87 15.17 13.67
N PHE A 95 13.47 16.35 13.52
CA PHE A 95 14.21 17.08 14.54
C PHE A 95 13.61 18.45 14.91
N ASP A 96 12.56 18.92 14.23
CA ASP A 96 11.98 20.26 14.45
C ASP A 96 10.92 20.30 15.57
N GLY A 97 10.53 19.14 16.11
CA GLY A 97 9.55 19.03 17.17
C GLY A 97 8.08 19.04 16.70
N ALA A 98 7.80 18.84 15.40
CA ALA A 98 6.46 18.78 14.83
C ALA A 98 5.53 17.69 15.44
N GLY A 99 6.07 16.74 16.21
CA GLY A 99 5.30 15.87 17.09
C GLY A 99 5.82 14.44 17.11
N HIS A 100 5.52 13.71 18.19
CA HIS A 100 5.86 12.29 18.33
C HIS A 100 5.38 11.43 17.13
N ALA A 101 4.28 11.84 16.48
CA ALA A 101 3.71 11.19 15.30
C ALA A 101 4.65 11.11 14.09
N GLU A 102 5.38 12.18 13.76
CA GLU A 102 6.21 12.20 12.55
C GLU A 102 7.50 11.40 12.74
N GLN A 103 8.04 11.40 13.97
CA GLN A 103 9.13 10.51 14.35
C GLN A 103 8.72 9.03 14.26
N GLU A 104 7.47 8.70 14.62
CA GLU A 104 6.91 7.36 14.46
C GLU A 104 6.78 6.98 12.98
N HIS A 105 6.31 7.88 12.12
CA HIS A 105 6.20 7.66 10.67
C HIS A 105 7.57 7.44 10.00
N VAL A 106 8.57 8.29 10.27
CA VAL A 106 9.90 8.12 9.67
C VAL A 106 10.60 6.86 10.19
N SER A 107 10.45 6.53 11.47
CA SER A 107 11.00 5.30 12.06
C SER A 107 10.36 4.04 11.45
N LEU A 108 9.04 4.10 11.18
CA LEU A 108 8.30 3.07 10.47
C LEU A 108 8.87 2.87 9.06
N MET A 109 9.00 3.94 8.28
CA MET A 109 9.55 3.85 6.92
C MET A 109 11.00 3.37 6.92
N GLY A 110 11.81 3.80 7.89
CA GLY A 110 13.16 3.30 8.08
C GLY A 110 13.19 1.78 8.31
N THR A 111 12.24 1.26 9.07
CA THR A 111 12.10 -0.18 9.29
C THR A 111 11.70 -0.91 8.00
N PHE A 112 10.76 -0.37 7.23
CA PHE A 112 10.37 -0.89 5.91
C PHE A 112 11.54 -0.94 4.93
N LEU A 113 12.35 0.13 4.90
CA LEU A 113 13.57 0.22 4.10
C LEU A 113 14.54 -0.92 4.47
N VAL A 114 14.80 -1.12 5.76
CA VAL A 114 15.69 -2.19 6.25
C VAL A 114 15.14 -3.58 5.91
N ILE A 115 13.82 -3.80 6.02
CA ILE A 115 13.20 -5.08 5.65
C ILE A 115 13.34 -5.33 4.13
N GLY A 116 13.13 -4.31 3.29
CA GLY A 116 13.33 -4.41 1.85
C GLY A 116 14.78 -4.77 1.50
N ILE A 117 15.76 -4.08 2.10
CA ILE A 117 17.19 -4.39 1.95
C ILE A 117 17.49 -5.82 2.41
N SER A 118 16.95 -6.23 3.56
CA SER A 118 17.10 -7.59 4.09
C SER A 118 16.54 -8.63 3.11
N GLY A 119 15.41 -8.33 2.46
CA GLY A 119 14.85 -9.14 1.39
C GLY A 119 15.80 -9.30 0.21
N LEU A 120 16.42 -8.21 -0.25
CA LEU A 120 17.44 -8.25 -1.32
C LEU A 120 18.65 -9.10 -0.92
N VAL A 121 19.16 -8.94 0.31
CA VAL A 121 20.29 -9.73 0.83
C VAL A 121 19.94 -11.22 0.91
N MET A 122 18.74 -11.56 1.38
CA MET A 122 18.26 -12.93 1.43
C MET A 122 18.17 -13.55 0.03
N MET A 123 17.64 -12.82 -0.95
CA MET A 123 17.62 -13.29 -2.34
C MET A 123 19.02 -13.43 -2.94
N HIS A 124 19.96 -12.54 -2.61
CA HIS A 124 21.35 -12.68 -3.06
C HIS A 124 22.01 -13.95 -2.49
N LYS A 125 21.74 -14.27 -1.22
CA LYS A 125 22.33 -15.42 -0.53
C LYS A 125 21.68 -16.76 -0.89
N PHE A 126 20.36 -16.79 -1.03
CA PHE A 126 19.58 -18.03 -1.14
C PHE A 126 18.90 -18.21 -2.51
N GLY A 127 19.00 -17.22 -3.41
CA GLY A 127 18.40 -17.24 -4.74
C GLY A 127 17.01 -16.60 -4.81
N GLU A 128 16.54 -16.31 -6.03
CA GLU A 128 15.28 -15.60 -6.28
C GLU A 128 14.02 -16.38 -5.86
N ASP A 129 14.09 -17.72 -5.86
CA ASP A 129 12.97 -18.57 -5.46
C ASP A 129 12.74 -18.64 -3.94
N THR A 130 13.61 -18.00 -3.16
CA THR A 130 13.50 -17.95 -1.69
C THR A 130 12.22 -17.23 -1.29
N SER A 131 11.38 -17.88 -0.49
CA SER A 131 10.19 -17.23 0.05
C SER A 131 10.57 -16.12 1.03
N LEU A 132 10.17 -14.88 0.71
CA LEU A 132 10.31 -13.73 1.60
C LEU A 132 9.11 -13.56 2.54
N ALA A 133 8.28 -14.59 2.72
CA ALA A 133 7.04 -14.48 3.50
C ALA A 133 7.29 -14.01 4.94
N ILE A 134 8.40 -14.42 5.57
CA ILE A 134 8.76 -13.97 6.92
C ILE A 134 9.03 -12.46 6.95
N ASN A 135 9.75 -11.92 5.97
CA ASN A 135 10.02 -10.49 5.86
C ASN A 135 8.72 -9.70 5.68
N VAL A 136 7.76 -10.24 4.91
CA VAL A 136 6.44 -9.65 4.72
C VAL A 136 5.62 -9.64 6.01
N ILE A 137 5.63 -10.74 6.79
CA ILE A 137 4.97 -10.77 8.11
C ILE A 137 5.57 -9.74 9.05
N VAL A 138 6.90 -9.64 9.10
CA VAL A 138 7.59 -8.67 9.94
C VAL A 138 7.22 -7.25 9.53
N ALA A 139 7.17 -6.95 8.22
CA ALA A 139 6.75 -5.65 7.72
C ALA A 139 5.31 -5.31 8.16
N PHE A 140 4.37 -6.24 8.01
CA PHE A 140 2.98 -6.01 8.41
C PHE A 140 2.79 -5.95 9.92
N ALA A 141 3.55 -6.70 10.70
CA ALA A 141 3.54 -6.62 12.15
C ALA A 141 4.05 -5.25 12.63
N VAL A 142 5.14 -4.76 12.04
CA VAL A 142 5.68 -3.42 12.33
C VAL A 142 4.65 -2.34 11.97
N LEU A 143 4.04 -2.43 10.79
CA LEU A 143 3.00 -1.50 10.35
C LEU A 143 1.77 -1.50 11.26
N ALA A 144 1.34 -2.69 11.68
CA ALA A 144 0.24 -2.84 12.63
C ALA A 144 0.56 -2.21 13.98
N MET A 145 1.77 -2.42 14.53
CA MET A 145 2.18 -1.81 15.79
C MET A 145 2.17 -0.28 15.72
N VAL A 146 2.67 0.29 14.63
CA VAL A 146 2.71 1.75 14.49
C VAL A 146 1.32 2.32 14.29
N PHE A 147 0.47 1.73 13.44
CA PHE A 147 -0.91 2.23 13.28
C PHE A 147 -1.77 2.06 14.54
N LEU A 148 -1.47 1.07 15.40
CA LEU A 148 -2.13 0.93 16.69
C LEU A 148 -1.67 1.99 17.71
N ASN A 149 -0.39 2.38 17.67
CA ASN A 149 0.17 3.38 18.58
C ASN A 149 -0.07 4.82 18.09
N HIS A 150 -0.19 5.02 16.78
CA HIS A 150 -0.37 6.32 16.18
C HIS A 150 -1.83 6.78 16.35
N HIS A 151 -2.03 7.76 17.22
CA HIS A 151 -3.34 8.36 17.46
C HIS A 151 -3.80 9.20 16.26
N GLN A 152 -4.78 8.69 15.53
CA GLN A 152 -5.44 9.44 14.46
C GLN A 152 -6.24 10.62 15.02
N HIS A 153 -6.26 11.72 14.26
CA HIS A 153 -6.93 12.96 14.66
C HIS A 153 -8.45 12.91 14.47
N THR A 154 -8.98 11.86 13.82
CA THR A 154 -10.40 11.68 13.49
C THR A 154 -10.85 10.26 13.79
N VAL A 155 -12.13 10.09 14.15
CA VAL A 155 -12.68 8.75 14.42
C VAL A 155 -12.76 7.95 13.13
N THR A 156 -13.11 8.59 12.01
CA THR A 156 -13.06 7.95 10.69
C THR A 156 -11.64 7.51 10.33
N GLY A 157 -10.63 8.36 10.59
CA GLY A 157 -9.22 8.03 10.37
C GLY A 157 -8.80 6.80 11.19
N THR A 158 -9.14 6.76 12.49
CA THR A 158 -8.86 5.59 13.35
C THR A 158 -9.50 4.33 12.81
N ALA A 159 -10.79 4.39 12.44
CA ALA A 159 -11.53 3.24 11.95
C ALA A 159 -10.93 2.69 10.64
N ALA A 160 -10.55 3.57 9.71
CA ALA A 160 -9.95 3.19 8.45
C ALA A 160 -8.53 2.62 8.60
N HIS A 161 -7.73 3.14 9.54
CA HIS A 161 -6.44 2.54 9.90
C HIS A 161 -6.60 1.13 10.46
N ASN A 162 -7.50 0.93 11.42
CA ASN A 162 -7.78 -0.39 11.98
C ASN A 162 -8.26 -1.38 10.91
N ALA A 163 -9.14 -0.94 9.99
CA ALA A 163 -9.57 -1.75 8.87
C ALA A 163 -8.38 -2.13 7.96
N THR A 164 -7.48 -1.18 7.67
CA THR A 164 -6.26 -1.45 6.88
C THR A 164 -5.38 -2.51 7.55
N ILE A 165 -5.15 -2.41 8.86
CA ILE A 165 -4.36 -3.39 9.63
C ILE A 165 -4.94 -4.80 9.51
N LEU A 166 -6.27 -4.94 9.58
CA LEU A 166 -6.93 -6.24 9.44
C LEU A 166 -6.68 -6.85 8.06
N PHE A 167 -6.84 -6.08 6.99
CA PHE A 167 -6.59 -6.59 5.63
C PHE A 167 -5.11 -6.91 5.39
N LEU A 168 -4.18 -6.14 5.94
CA LEU A 168 -2.75 -6.43 5.85
C LEU A 168 -2.37 -7.67 6.67
N SER A 169 -3.02 -7.91 7.80
CA SER A 169 -2.86 -9.14 8.57
C SER A 169 -3.34 -10.36 7.76
N VAL A 170 -4.49 -10.24 7.09
CA VAL A 170 -4.99 -11.28 6.17
C VAL A 170 -4.01 -11.48 5.00
N ALA A 171 -3.48 -10.40 4.42
CA ALA A 171 -2.45 -10.47 3.38
C ALA A 171 -1.21 -11.23 3.88
N ALA A 172 -0.72 -10.95 5.09
CA ALA A 172 0.41 -11.66 5.71
C ALA A 172 0.19 -13.18 5.71
N VAL A 173 -1.00 -13.59 6.15
CA VAL A 173 -1.39 -14.99 6.27
C VAL A 173 -1.50 -15.63 4.88
N LEU A 174 -2.12 -14.95 3.92
CA LEU A 174 -2.21 -15.44 2.54
C LEU A 174 -0.82 -15.59 1.91
N ARG A 175 0.09 -14.66 2.19
CA ARG A 175 1.49 -14.72 1.74
C ARG A 175 2.23 -15.92 2.32
N LEU A 176 2.05 -16.21 3.61
CA LEU A 176 2.57 -17.40 4.27
C LEU A 176 2.12 -18.69 3.56
N PHE A 177 0.84 -18.75 3.20
CA PHE A 177 0.27 -19.89 2.46
C PHE A 177 0.56 -19.88 0.96
N LYS A 178 1.40 -18.95 0.47
CA LYS A 178 1.74 -18.79 -0.94
C LYS A 178 0.51 -18.55 -1.84
N ARG A 179 -0.57 -18.02 -1.27
CA ARG A 179 -1.81 -17.61 -1.96
C ARG A 179 -1.62 -16.23 -2.59
N GLN A 180 -0.81 -16.19 -3.65
CA GLN A 180 -0.28 -14.94 -4.22
C GLN A 180 -1.37 -14.01 -4.77
N THR A 181 -2.36 -14.56 -5.47
CA THR A 181 -3.46 -13.78 -6.05
C THR A 181 -4.33 -13.18 -4.95
N GLU A 182 -4.68 -13.96 -3.94
CA GLU A 182 -5.49 -13.50 -2.81
C GLU A 182 -4.73 -12.50 -1.94
N PHE A 183 -3.43 -12.74 -1.71
CA PHE A 183 -2.54 -11.76 -1.11
C PHE A 183 -2.60 -10.44 -1.88
N GLY A 184 -2.50 -10.48 -3.22
CA GLY A 184 -2.56 -9.29 -4.05
C GLY A 184 -3.91 -8.57 -3.98
N ILE A 185 -5.02 -9.31 -3.95
CA ILE A 185 -6.36 -8.75 -3.72
C ILE A 185 -6.42 -8.04 -2.37
N ALA A 186 -5.97 -8.69 -1.29
CA ALA A 186 -5.96 -8.12 0.04
C ALA A 186 -5.10 -6.83 0.12
N MET A 187 -3.97 -6.79 -0.59
CA MET A 187 -3.11 -5.62 -0.68
C MET A 187 -3.76 -4.46 -1.43
N VAL A 188 -4.41 -4.71 -2.58
CA VAL A 188 -5.15 -3.67 -3.33
C VAL A 188 -6.27 -3.09 -2.48
N VAL A 189 -7.07 -3.95 -1.82
CA VAL A 189 -8.15 -3.51 -0.94
C VAL A 189 -7.61 -2.69 0.23
N SER A 190 -6.52 -3.15 0.87
CA SER A 190 -5.84 -2.40 1.94
C SER A 190 -5.42 -1.02 1.48
N GLY A 191 -4.84 -0.89 0.28
CA GLY A 191 -4.41 0.39 -0.27
C GLY A 191 -5.56 1.38 -0.44
N TRP A 192 -6.71 0.92 -0.93
CA TRP A 192 -7.91 1.75 -1.05
C TRP A 192 -8.53 2.13 0.31
N ILE A 193 -8.54 1.22 1.28
CA ILE A 193 -9.00 1.55 2.63
C ILE A 193 -8.04 2.55 3.28
N PHE A 194 -6.74 2.43 3.05
CA PHE A 194 -5.75 3.40 3.52
C PHE A 194 -5.89 4.77 2.82
N PHE A 195 -6.31 4.79 1.55
CA PHE A 195 -6.73 6.04 0.91
C PHE A 195 -7.96 6.67 1.58
N SER A 196 -8.81 5.89 2.23
CA SER A 196 -9.97 6.43 2.97
C SER A 196 -9.58 7.04 4.32
N SER A 197 -8.43 6.65 4.89
CA SER A 197 -7.93 7.14 6.18
C SER A 197 -7.14 8.45 6.10
N GLN A 198 -6.94 8.97 4.88
CA GLN A 198 -6.27 10.25 4.64
C GLN A 198 -7.02 11.35 5.39
N MET A 199 -6.29 12.18 6.13
CA MET A 199 -6.91 13.15 7.03
C MET A 199 -7.90 14.09 6.32
N GLY A 200 -7.63 14.51 5.08
CA GLY A 200 -8.59 15.32 4.32
C GLY A 200 -9.92 14.65 4.03
N PHE A 201 -9.91 13.36 3.72
CA PHE A 201 -11.13 12.59 3.53
C PHE A 201 -11.80 12.23 4.85
N ALA A 202 -11.02 11.80 5.85
CA ALA A 202 -11.55 11.43 7.15
C ALA A 202 -12.18 12.63 7.88
N HIS A 203 -11.56 13.82 7.83
CA HIS A 203 -12.16 15.04 8.35
C HIS A 203 -13.44 15.43 7.60
N PHE A 204 -13.49 15.28 6.27
CA PHE A 204 -14.72 15.54 5.52
C PHE A 204 -15.86 14.62 5.96
N VAL A 205 -15.60 13.33 6.16
CA VAL A 205 -16.60 12.37 6.64
C VAL A 205 -17.09 12.73 8.03
N ASP A 206 -16.18 13.00 8.97
CA ASP A 206 -16.53 13.41 10.33
C ASP A 206 -17.36 14.71 10.35
N MET A 207 -16.99 15.71 9.54
CA MET A 207 -17.71 16.99 9.45
C MET A 207 -19.07 16.88 8.75
N SER A 208 -19.23 15.94 7.82
CA SER A 208 -20.48 15.75 7.07
C SER A 208 -21.50 14.90 7.83
N GLY A 209 -21.13 14.32 8.98
CA GLY A 209 -21.99 13.44 9.77
C GLY A 209 -22.24 12.07 9.11
N ASN A 210 -21.47 11.73 8.09
CA ASN A 210 -21.56 10.45 7.40
C ASN A 210 -20.95 9.32 8.24
N SER A 211 -21.45 8.10 8.08
CA SER A 211 -20.98 6.95 8.86
C SER A 211 -19.54 6.55 8.46
N PRO A 212 -18.60 6.47 9.42
CA PRO A 212 -17.25 5.96 9.17
C PRO A 212 -17.25 4.55 8.58
N GLY A 213 -18.16 3.68 9.05
CA GLY A 213 -18.29 2.32 8.56
C GLY A 213 -18.77 2.25 7.11
N ALA A 214 -19.75 3.08 6.75
CA ALA A 214 -20.22 3.18 5.36
C ALA A 214 -19.12 3.71 4.44
N TRP A 215 -18.31 4.66 4.91
CA TRP A 215 -17.17 5.20 4.19
C TRP A 215 -16.11 4.13 3.88
N ILE A 216 -15.69 3.37 4.90
CA ILE A 216 -14.73 2.28 4.75
C ILE A 216 -15.28 1.20 3.81
N ALA A 217 -16.58 0.90 3.89
CA ALA A 217 -17.23 -0.07 3.01
C ALA A 217 -17.18 0.37 1.54
N LEU A 218 -17.43 1.66 1.24
CA LEU A 218 -17.32 2.18 -0.12
C LEU A 218 -15.90 2.01 -0.69
N PHE A 219 -14.88 2.40 0.06
CA PHE A 219 -13.48 2.24 -0.38
C PHE A 219 -13.07 0.77 -0.48
N SER A 220 -13.60 -0.10 0.38
CA SER A 220 -13.41 -1.54 0.26
C SER A 220 -14.00 -2.07 -1.04
N ILE A 221 -15.23 -1.65 -1.40
CA ILE A 221 -15.88 -2.02 -2.66
C ILE A 221 -15.04 -1.55 -3.85
N PHE A 222 -14.58 -0.30 -3.85
CA PHE A 222 -13.66 0.19 -4.88
C PHE A 222 -12.39 -0.65 -4.96
N GLY A 223 -11.80 -1.00 -3.82
CA GLY A 223 -10.64 -1.90 -3.75
C GLY A 223 -10.91 -3.27 -4.36
N PHE A 224 -12.07 -3.87 -4.08
CA PHE A 224 -12.45 -5.16 -4.66
C PHE A 224 -12.67 -5.08 -6.17
N VAL A 225 -13.40 -4.06 -6.65
CA VAL A 225 -13.61 -3.85 -8.10
C VAL A 225 -12.27 -3.65 -8.81
N SER A 226 -11.39 -2.84 -8.23
CA SER A 226 -10.02 -2.61 -8.70
C SER A 226 -9.21 -3.90 -8.76
N ALA A 227 -9.25 -4.71 -7.70
CA ALA A 227 -8.57 -6.00 -7.65
C ALA A 227 -9.12 -6.97 -8.70
N MET A 228 -10.44 -7.00 -8.93
CA MET A 228 -11.05 -7.83 -9.96
C MET A 228 -10.61 -7.42 -11.36
N GLY A 229 -10.43 -6.12 -11.63
CA GLY A 229 -9.83 -5.67 -12.89
C GLY A 229 -8.41 -6.20 -13.09
N PHE A 230 -7.56 -6.19 -12.05
CA PHE A 230 -6.24 -6.82 -12.12
C PHE A 230 -6.32 -8.34 -12.38
N VAL A 231 -7.26 -9.03 -11.75
CA VAL A 231 -7.49 -10.48 -11.97
C VAL A 231 -7.92 -10.75 -13.41
N LEU A 232 -8.82 -9.95 -13.99
CA LEU A 232 -9.25 -10.09 -15.38
C LEU A 232 -8.11 -9.85 -16.39
N MET A 233 -7.14 -9.02 -16.03
CA MET A 233 -5.92 -8.80 -16.82
C MET A 233 -4.84 -9.85 -16.57
N SER A 234 -4.98 -10.67 -15.52
CA SER A 234 -4.01 -11.71 -15.21
C SER A 234 -4.12 -12.85 -16.23
N PRO A 235 -2.98 -13.45 -16.64
CA PRO A 235 -3.02 -14.62 -17.50
C PRO A 235 -3.72 -15.76 -16.77
N GLY A 236 -4.75 -16.34 -17.39
CA GLY A 236 -5.53 -17.42 -16.78
C GLY A 236 -4.64 -18.62 -16.42
N ALA A 237 -4.96 -19.32 -15.33
CA ALA A 237 -4.17 -20.43 -14.80
C ALA A 237 -3.76 -21.49 -15.87
N GLY A 238 -4.67 -21.81 -16.80
CA GLY A 238 -4.41 -22.77 -17.87
C GLY A 238 -3.49 -22.27 -19.01
N GLN A 239 -3.18 -20.97 -19.08
CA GLN A 239 -2.17 -20.44 -19.99
C GLN A 239 -0.77 -20.47 -19.37
N VAL A 240 -0.68 -20.37 -18.04
CA VAL A 240 0.58 -20.48 -17.30
C VAL A 240 1.08 -21.93 -17.31
N GLU A 241 0.20 -22.91 -17.06
CA GLU A 241 0.56 -24.34 -17.17
C GLU A 241 1.10 -24.70 -18.56
N LYS A 242 0.42 -24.28 -19.63
CA LYS A 242 0.88 -24.53 -21.01
C LYS A 242 2.20 -23.84 -21.35
N ALA A 243 2.46 -22.66 -20.78
CA ALA A 243 3.71 -21.94 -21.00
C ALA A 243 4.88 -22.57 -20.22
N VAL A 244 4.61 -23.19 -19.07
CA VAL A 244 5.59 -23.95 -18.28
C VAL A 244 5.86 -25.31 -18.93
N GLU A 245 4.85 -25.97 -19.50
CA GLU A 245 5.04 -27.23 -20.25
C GLU A 245 5.83 -27.04 -21.54
N ALA A 246 5.81 -25.84 -22.12
CA ALA A 246 6.48 -25.52 -23.37
C ALA A 246 7.93 -24.97 -23.21
N ALA A 247 8.39 -24.74 -21.98
CA ALA A 247 9.70 -24.18 -21.64
C ALA A 247 10.63 -25.23 -21.03
#